data_AF-A0A5C5ZHT2-F1
#
_entry.id   AF-A0A5C5ZHT2-F1
#
_cell.length_a   1.000
_cell.length_b   1.000
_cell.length_c   1.000
_cell.angle_alpha   90.00
_cell.angle_beta   90.00
_cell.angle_gamma   90.00
#
_symmetry.space_group_name_H-M   'P 1'
#
loop_
_entity.id
_entity.type
_entity.pdbx_description
1 polymer ?
#
loop_
_entity_poly.entity_id
_entity_poly.type
_entity_poly.pdbx_seq_one_letter_code
_entity_poly.pdbx_strand_id
1 'polypeptide(L)'
;MALKKKKIAKKKPAGDDQAPDDQVSFEESLGSLETIVEELERGELGLSDAIERYEEGVASLKRCHAELERAERRIELLSGFDAEGNPVTEPFDESSDGGSGPSRAGKRTAKAAKGGGGPRGGVDDSGGLF
;
A
#
# COMPACT_ATOMS: atom_id res chain seq x y z
N MET A 1 54.20 3.06 -34.51
CA MET A 1 54.28 2.94 -33.04
C MET A 1 52.90 3.21 -32.45
N ALA A 2 52.27 2.21 -31.84
CA ALA A 2 50.93 2.32 -31.25
C ALA A 2 51.05 2.54 -29.74
N LEU A 3 50.59 3.69 -29.23
CA LEU A 3 50.50 3.94 -27.79
C LEU A 3 49.15 3.43 -27.28
N LYS A 4 49.19 2.26 -26.63
CA LYS A 4 48.10 1.62 -25.91
C LYS A 4 47.87 2.37 -24.58
N LYS A 5 46.83 3.20 -24.49
CA LYS A 5 46.45 3.87 -23.23
C LYS A 5 45.30 3.12 -22.53
N LYS A 6 45.74 2.33 -21.54
CA LYS A 6 45.11 1.82 -20.31
C LYS A 6 43.63 2.19 -20.06
N LYS A 7 42.82 1.14 -19.89
CA LYS A 7 41.49 1.15 -19.26
C LYS A 7 41.55 1.81 -17.88
N ILE A 8 40.58 2.66 -17.58
CA ILE A 8 40.29 3.16 -16.23
C ILE A 8 38.89 2.65 -15.88
N ALA A 9 38.84 1.63 -15.04
CA ALA A 9 37.61 1.15 -14.44
C ALA A 9 37.13 2.18 -13.40
N LYS A 10 36.02 2.86 -13.64
CA LYS A 10 35.30 3.63 -12.62
C LYS A 10 34.11 2.82 -12.15
N LYS A 11 34.37 2.14 -11.03
CA LYS A 11 33.48 1.67 -9.97
C LYS A 11 31.98 1.98 -10.14
N LYS A 12 31.23 0.91 -10.42
CA LYS A 12 29.77 0.78 -10.31
C LYS A 12 29.34 1.17 -8.88
N PRO A 13 28.38 2.08 -8.65
CA PRO A 13 27.76 2.16 -7.35
C PRO A 13 26.93 0.90 -7.15
N ALA A 14 27.24 0.17 -6.08
CA ALA A 14 26.43 -0.91 -5.56
C ALA A 14 25.19 -0.28 -4.92
N GLY A 15 24.04 -0.51 -5.54
CA GLY A 15 22.71 -0.40 -4.96
C GLY A 15 22.03 -1.73 -5.27
N ASP A 16 22.16 -2.67 -4.34
CA ASP A 16 21.51 -3.97 -4.39
C ASP A 16 20.04 -3.82 -3.97
N ASP A 17 19.11 -3.86 -4.94
CA ASP A 17 17.72 -4.31 -4.74
C ASP A 17 17.07 -4.53 -6.13
N GLN A 18 17.40 -5.65 -6.77
CA GLN A 18 16.81 -6.06 -8.04
C GLN A 18 15.70 -7.09 -7.79
N ALA A 19 14.46 -6.59 -7.69
CA ALA A 19 13.26 -7.35 -8.07
C ALA A 19 13.19 -7.40 -9.62
N PRO A 20 12.46 -8.33 -10.24
CA PRO A 20 12.63 -8.63 -11.67
C PRO A 20 12.35 -7.41 -12.56
N ASP A 21 13.34 -7.12 -13.40
CA ASP A 21 13.60 -5.92 -14.21
C ASP A 21 12.72 -5.87 -15.48
N ASP A 22 11.39 -5.98 -15.32
CA ASP A 22 10.41 -5.81 -16.42
C ASP A 22 9.39 -4.70 -16.13
N GLN A 23 9.56 -3.95 -15.02
CA GLN A 23 8.72 -2.81 -14.67
C GLN A 23 9.46 -1.51 -15.00
N VAL A 24 8.85 -0.69 -15.86
CA VAL A 24 9.32 0.66 -16.21
C VAL A 24 9.47 1.48 -14.92
N SER A 25 10.62 2.13 -14.73
CA SER A 25 10.88 2.93 -13.53
C SER A 25 9.97 4.16 -13.43
N PHE A 26 9.92 4.76 -12.24
CA PHE A 26 9.19 6.02 -12.01
C PHE A 26 9.71 7.13 -12.92
N GLU A 27 11.04 7.29 -13.00
CA GLU A 27 11.70 8.33 -13.80
C GLU A 27 11.42 8.15 -15.30
N GLU A 28 11.39 6.92 -15.79
CA GLU A 28 11.04 6.62 -17.19
C GLU A 28 9.55 6.88 -17.49
N SER A 29 8.66 6.51 -16.57
CA SER A 29 7.23 6.78 -16.70
C SER A 29 6.92 8.28 -16.67
N LEU A 30 7.62 9.02 -15.81
CA LEU A 30 7.51 10.47 -15.72
C LEU A 30 8.04 11.15 -16.99
N GLY A 31 9.22 10.76 -17.48
CA GLY A 31 9.77 11.31 -18.71
C GLY A 31 8.91 11.03 -19.95
N SER A 32 8.27 9.86 -20.00
CA SER A 32 7.30 9.53 -21.05
C SER A 32 6.07 10.44 -20.96
N LEU A 33 5.55 10.68 -19.76
CA LEU A 33 4.42 11.58 -19.53
C LEU A 33 4.75 13.03 -19.92
N GLU A 34 5.92 13.54 -19.54
CA GLU A 34 6.38 14.89 -19.91
C GLU A 34 6.45 15.07 -21.42
N THR A 35 6.99 14.07 -22.13
CA THR A 35 7.07 14.08 -23.60
C THR A 35 5.68 14.11 -24.22
N ILE A 36 4.77 13.28 -23.73
CA ILE A 36 3.38 13.22 -24.23
C ILE A 36 2.67 14.56 -24.02
N VAL A 37 2.81 15.17 -22.84
CA VAL A 37 2.23 16.48 -22.54
C VAL A 37 2.78 17.54 -23.48
N GLU A 38 4.09 17.57 -23.69
CA GLU A 38 4.72 18.53 -24.61
C GLU A 38 4.16 18.40 -26.04
N GLU A 39 3.98 17.17 -26.53
CA GLU A 39 3.42 16.94 -27.86
C GLU A 39 1.95 17.35 -27.99
N LEU A 40 1.14 17.09 -26.96
CA LEU A 40 -0.26 17.51 -26.92
C LEU A 40 -0.39 19.04 -26.85
N GLU A 41 0.48 19.72 -26.08
CA GLU A 41 0.49 21.17 -25.94
C GLU A 41 0.92 21.90 -27.22
N ARG A 42 1.80 21.30 -28.02
CA ARG A 42 2.20 21.84 -29.34
C ARG A 42 1.02 21.90 -30.31
N GLY A 43 0.05 20.99 -30.19
CA GLY A 43 -1.17 21.00 -31.00
C GLY A 43 -0.96 20.69 -32.49
N GLU A 44 0.17 20.09 -32.86
CA GLU A 44 0.49 19.71 -34.25
C GLU A 44 -0.08 18.34 -34.64
N LEU A 45 -0.62 17.58 -33.67
CA LEU A 45 -1.17 16.24 -33.83
C LEU A 45 -2.59 16.28 -34.43
N GLY A 46 -2.90 15.29 -35.28
CA GLY A 46 -4.27 15.04 -35.71
C GLY A 46 -5.14 14.54 -34.54
N LEU A 47 -6.46 14.63 -34.66
CA LEU A 47 -7.39 14.23 -33.60
C LEU A 47 -7.16 12.78 -33.12
N SER A 48 -6.99 11.84 -34.07
CA SER A 48 -6.76 10.44 -33.73
C SER A 48 -5.46 10.25 -32.94
N ASP A 49 -4.37 10.87 -33.41
CA ASP A 49 -3.06 10.77 -32.77
C ASP A 49 -3.06 11.44 -31.38
N ALA A 50 -3.77 12.57 -31.24
CA ALA A 50 -3.94 13.25 -29.96
C ALA A 50 -4.69 12.39 -28.93
N ILE A 51 -5.67 11.61 -29.36
CA ILE A 51 -6.38 10.66 -28.48
C ILE A 51 -5.44 9.54 -28.05
N GLU A 52 -4.67 8.96 -28.98
CA GLU A 52 -3.70 7.90 -28.67
C GLU A 52 -2.65 8.39 -27.66
N ARG A 53 -2.08 9.57 -27.88
CA ARG A 53 -1.14 10.19 -26.94
C ARG A 53 -1.76 10.46 -25.58
N TYR A 54 -3.01 10.91 -25.54
CA TYR A 54 -3.71 11.09 -24.27
C TYR A 54 -3.87 9.77 -23.50
N GLU A 55 -4.24 8.68 -24.17
CA GLU A 55 -4.38 7.35 -23.56
C GLU A 55 -3.04 6.85 -22.99
N GLU A 56 -1.95 7.00 -23.76
CA GLU A 56 -0.59 6.70 -23.31
C GLU A 56 -0.18 7.56 -22.10
N GLY A 57 -0.56 8.84 -22.09
CA GLY A 57 -0.32 9.76 -20.98
C GLY A 57 -1.03 9.30 -19.71
N VAL A 58 -2.30 8.92 -19.81
CA VAL A 58 -3.07 8.37 -18.68
C VAL A 58 -2.44 7.06 -18.18
N ALA A 59 -1.97 6.19 -19.07
CA ALA A 59 -1.29 4.96 -18.69
C ALA A 59 0.02 5.25 -17.93
N SER A 60 0.81 6.22 -18.40
CA SER A 60 2.06 6.65 -17.76
C SER A 60 1.80 7.26 -16.37
N LEU A 61 0.78 8.12 -16.26
CA LEU A 61 0.36 8.70 -14.98
C LEU A 61 -0.04 7.62 -13.96
N LYS A 62 -0.81 6.61 -14.39
CA LYS A 62 -1.19 5.48 -13.51
C LYS A 62 0.03 4.71 -12.99
N ARG A 63 1.05 4.51 -13.83
CA ARG A 63 2.31 3.85 -13.41
C ARG A 63 3.03 4.69 -12.37
N CYS A 64 3.15 6.00 -12.58
CA CYS A 64 3.74 6.92 -11.60
C CYS A 64 3.05 6.81 -10.24
N HIS A 65 1.71 6.82 -10.21
CA HIS A 65 0.96 6.66 -8.96
C HIS A 65 1.22 5.31 -8.29
N ALA A 66 1.22 4.21 -9.05
CA ALA A 66 1.46 2.87 -8.50
C ALA A 66 2.86 2.74 -7.86
N GLU A 67 3.89 3.33 -8.48
CA GLU A 67 5.24 3.36 -7.91
C GLU A 67 5.33 4.21 -6.65
N LEU A 68 4.66 5.38 -6.63
CA LEU A 68 4.59 6.22 -5.44
C LEU A 68 3.89 5.52 -4.28
N GLU A 69 2.75 4.87 -4.52
CA GLU A 69 2.05 4.07 -3.49
C GLU A 69 2.91 2.92 -2.97
N ARG A 70 3.68 2.27 -3.85
CA ARG A 70 4.60 1.21 -3.44
C ARG A 70 5.72 1.76 -2.56
N ALA A 71 6.29 2.91 -2.92
CA ALA A 71 7.30 3.59 -2.13
C ALA A 71 6.76 4.03 -0.77
N GLU A 72 5.57 4.62 -0.74
CA GLU A 72 4.87 5.03 0.48
C GLU A 72 4.67 3.85 1.44
N ARG A 73 4.03 2.76 0.98
CA ARG A 73 3.86 1.55 1.80
C ARG A 73 5.18 1.01 2.34
N ARG A 74 6.25 1.11 1.55
CA ARG A 74 7.58 0.68 1.99
C ARG A 74 8.12 1.57 3.12
N ILE A 75 7.90 2.88 3.03
CA ILE A 75 8.28 3.84 4.06
C ILE A 75 7.46 3.63 5.34
N GLU A 76 6.16 3.40 5.23
CA GLU A 76 5.29 3.14 6.38
C GLU A 76 5.75 1.90 7.16
N LEU A 77 6.00 0.80 6.47
CA LEU A 77 6.53 -0.42 7.09
C LEU A 77 7.89 -0.24 7.75
N LEU A 78 8.76 0.62 7.18
CA LEU A 78 10.09 0.88 7.72
C LEU A 78 10.08 1.86 8.90
N SER A 79 9.21 2.86 8.86
CA SER A 79 9.07 3.86 9.91
C SER A 79 8.23 3.35 11.09
N GLY A 80 7.34 2.39 10.84
CA GLY A 80 6.36 1.91 11.81
C GLY A 80 5.20 2.88 12.02
N PHE A 81 5.04 3.89 11.15
CA PHE A 81 3.95 4.86 11.18
C PHE A 81 3.30 5.00 9.80
N ASP A 82 1.99 5.23 9.75
CA ASP A 82 1.25 5.53 8.51
C ASP A 82 1.48 6.99 8.06
N ALA A 83 0.94 7.35 6.89
CA ALA A 83 0.98 8.72 6.35
C ALA A 83 0.37 9.78 7.30
N GLU A 84 -0.56 9.40 8.18
CA GLU A 84 -1.18 10.27 9.19
C GLU A 84 -0.40 10.32 10.51
N GLY A 85 0.68 9.55 10.65
CA GLY A 85 1.53 9.48 11.83
C GLY A 85 1.05 8.53 12.94
N ASN A 86 0.08 7.65 12.67
CA ASN A 86 -0.34 6.61 13.61
C ASN A 86 0.57 5.38 13.50
N PRO A 87 0.83 4.65 14.60
CA PRO A 87 1.65 3.45 14.53
C PRO A 87 0.99 2.36 13.67
N VAL A 88 1.76 1.74 12.78
CA VAL A 88 1.33 0.57 12.00
C VAL A 88 1.29 -0.64 12.93
N THR A 89 0.10 -1.20 13.14
CA THR A 89 -0.11 -2.37 14.01
C THR A 89 -0.62 -3.56 13.23
N GLU A 90 -0.03 -4.73 13.44
CA GLU A 90 -0.56 -6.00 12.96
C GLU A 90 -1.43 -6.66 14.05
N PRO A 91 -2.56 -7.31 13.70
CA PRO A 91 -3.36 -8.07 14.65
C PRO A 91 -2.52 -9.17 15.31
N PHE A 92 -2.44 -9.14 16.63
CA PHE A 92 -1.81 -10.22 17.39
C PHE A 92 -2.77 -11.41 17.45
N ASP A 93 -2.50 -12.48 16.69
CA ASP A 93 -3.29 -13.72 16.76
C ASP A 93 -2.85 -14.54 17.98
N GLU A 94 -3.68 -14.55 19.01
CA GLU A 94 -3.45 -15.24 20.30
C GLU A 94 -3.61 -16.77 20.20
N SER A 95 -3.84 -17.33 19.00
CA SER A 95 -4.19 -18.77 18.83
C SER A 95 -2.99 -19.70 18.72
N SER A 96 -1.75 -19.21 18.80
CA SER A 96 -0.54 -20.03 18.58
C SER A 96 0.38 -20.22 19.80
N ASP A 97 0.10 -19.61 20.96
CA ASP A 97 0.85 -19.94 22.17
C ASP A 97 0.13 -21.04 22.95
N GLY A 98 0.60 -22.28 22.77
CA GLY A 98 0.21 -23.48 23.50
C GLY A 98 0.63 -23.44 24.98
N GLY A 99 0.29 -22.37 25.70
CA GLY A 99 0.45 -22.22 27.13
C GLY A 99 -0.56 -23.10 27.87
N SER A 100 -0.18 -24.35 28.12
CA SER A 100 -0.84 -25.23 29.09
C SER A 100 -0.82 -24.58 30.48
N GLY A 101 -1.88 -23.86 30.84
CA GLY A 101 -2.16 -23.44 32.21
C GLY A 101 -2.83 -24.57 33.01
N PRO A 102 -2.42 -24.84 34.26
CA PRO A 102 -2.84 -26.04 34.97
C PRO A 102 -4.33 -26.00 35.35
N SER A 103 -5.01 -27.08 34.98
CA SER A 103 -6.34 -27.49 35.42
C SER A 103 -6.56 -27.25 36.93
N ARG A 104 -7.51 -26.38 37.29
CA ARG A 104 -8.18 -26.45 38.58
C ARG A 104 -9.59 -26.99 38.40
N ALA A 105 -9.68 -28.30 38.60
CA ALA A 105 -10.91 -29.05 38.72
C ALA A 105 -11.79 -28.48 39.85
N GLY A 106 -13.04 -28.16 39.52
CA GLY A 106 -14.07 -27.70 40.45
C GLY A 106 -15.43 -28.25 40.04
N LYS A 107 -15.62 -29.55 40.26
CA LYS A 107 -16.90 -30.26 40.18
C LYS A 107 -17.98 -29.51 40.96
N ARG A 108 -19.02 -28.98 40.30
CA ARG A 108 -20.34 -28.79 40.92
C ARG A 108 -21.46 -29.15 39.96
N THR A 109 -22.18 -30.18 40.39
CA THR A 109 -23.42 -30.76 39.89
C THR A 109 -24.63 -29.87 40.17
N ALA A 110 -25.73 -30.16 39.44
CA ALA A 110 -27.14 -29.76 39.65
C ALA A 110 -27.52 -28.39 39.04
N LYS A 111 -28.72 -28.12 38.52
CA LYS A 111 -29.96 -28.84 38.18
C LYS A 111 -30.96 -27.74 37.73
N ALA A 112 -31.66 -27.96 36.62
CA ALA A 112 -33.00 -27.46 36.26
C ALA A 112 -33.26 -25.97 35.89
N ALA A 113 -34.37 -25.83 35.13
CA ALA A 113 -35.19 -24.66 34.74
C ALA A 113 -34.76 -23.97 33.43
N LYS A 114 -35.24 -24.41 32.25
CA LYS A 114 -36.59 -24.25 31.65
C LYS A 114 -36.91 -22.77 31.35
N GLY A 115 -36.99 -22.49 30.05
CA GLY A 115 -36.99 -21.16 29.44
C GLY A 115 -38.24 -20.31 29.63
N GLY A 116 -38.04 -19.04 29.27
CA GLY A 116 -39.07 -18.01 29.15
C GLY A 116 -38.41 -16.68 28.80
N GLY A 117 -38.29 -16.36 27.51
CA GLY A 117 -37.76 -15.09 27.02
C GLY A 117 -38.58 -14.60 25.84
N GLY A 118 -39.41 -13.58 26.08
CA GLY A 118 -40.20 -12.84 25.10
C GLY A 118 -40.65 -11.50 25.69
N PRO A 119 -40.92 -10.47 24.88
CA PRO A 119 -40.01 -9.32 24.78
C PRO A 119 -40.69 -7.93 24.92
N ARG A 120 -39.87 -6.86 24.80
CA ARG A 120 -40.16 -5.48 24.34
C ARG A 120 -40.47 -4.39 25.38
N GLY A 121 -39.86 -3.22 25.12
CA GLY A 121 -40.49 -1.91 25.30
C GLY A 121 -39.80 -1.02 26.32
N GLY A 122 -39.11 0.02 25.85
CA GLY A 122 -38.53 1.08 26.69
C GLY A 122 -37.61 2.04 25.95
N VAL A 123 -38.06 2.58 24.81
CA VAL A 123 -37.66 3.95 24.42
C VAL A 123 -38.62 4.83 25.19
N ASP A 124 -38.10 5.77 25.98
CA ASP A 124 -38.64 7.07 26.35
C ASP A 124 -37.88 7.55 27.61
N ASP A 125 -36.88 8.42 27.46
CA ASP A 125 -36.78 9.55 28.40
C ASP A 125 -36.11 10.74 27.70
N SER A 126 -36.99 11.67 27.39
CA SER A 126 -36.78 13.03 26.98
C SER A 126 -36.05 13.87 28.02
N GLY A 127 -35.04 14.63 27.57
CA GLY A 127 -34.47 15.79 28.27
C GLY A 127 -33.18 16.20 27.56
N GLY A 128 -33.12 17.19 26.67
CA GLY A 128 -33.78 18.49 26.77
C GLY A 128 -33.11 19.28 27.88
N LEU A 129 -32.06 20.05 27.56
CA LEU A 129 -31.67 21.35 28.16
C LEU A 129 -30.21 21.70 27.76
N PHE A 130 -30.10 22.81 27.02
CA PHE A 130 -28.92 23.59 26.60
C PHE A 130 -28.20 23.17 25.32
#